data_AF-A0A929I8F7-F1
#
_entry.id   AF-A0A929I8F7-F1
#
_cell.length_a   1.000
_cell.length_b   1.000
_cell.length_c   1.000
_cell.angle_alpha   90.00
_cell.angle_beta   90.00
_cell.angle_gamma   90.00
#
_symmetry.space_group_name_H-M   'P 1'
#
loop_
_entity.id
_entity.type
_entity.pdbx_description
1 polymer ?
#
loop_
_entity_poly.entity_id
_entity_poly.type
_entity_poly.pdbx_seq_one_letter_code
_entity_poly.pdbx_strand_id
1 'polypeptide(L)'
;VMHRNENGAFLSRAELLKVPGMGPKTFEQAAGFLRISGAKNPLDTSAVHPERYPVVEVMARDLNCTIANLMSEPEMRSRIKLGNYITDAIGMPTLKDIIDELAKPGRDPREQFELFTFTEGINKIFDLEVGMKLPGVVTNVTAFGAFVDIGVHQDGLVHISELADKFVRNPHDVVEVNRKVMVTVMSVDVERKRISLSMKKDPLEPCEQQSEKTEKVKKPNGKRPKPKKDEKQASPGSPFADALKNWKSSRS
;
A
#
# COMPACT_ATOMS: atom_id res chain seq x y z
N VAL A 1 -4.67 31.12 17.45
CA VAL A 1 -3.78 31.93 16.58
C VAL A 1 -3.64 33.37 17.09
N MET A 2 -4.74 34.11 17.28
CA MET A 2 -4.71 35.49 17.81
C MET A 2 -3.84 35.65 19.07
N HIS A 3 -4.07 34.85 20.11
CA HIS A 3 -3.27 34.89 21.34
C HIS A 3 -1.75 34.69 21.12
N ARG A 4 -1.34 33.88 20.13
CA ARG A 4 0.08 33.67 19.82
C ARG A 4 0.69 34.88 19.11
N ASN A 5 -0.09 35.57 18.30
CA ASN A 5 0.38 36.75 17.58
C ASN A 5 0.55 37.95 18.53
N GLU A 6 -0.30 38.05 19.56
CA GLU A 6 -0.27 39.13 20.55
C GLU A 6 0.75 38.88 21.67
N ASN A 7 0.81 37.66 22.21
CA ASN A 7 1.62 37.34 23.39
C ASN A 7 2.90 36.55 23.07
N GLY A 8 3.13 36.21 21.81
CA GLY A 8 4.27 35.40 21.37
C GLY A 8 4.04 33.89 21.48
N ALA A 9 5.12 33.12 21.35
CA ALA A 9 5.08 31.66 21.43
C ALA A 9 4.74 31.17 22.86
N PHE A 10 3.98 30.08 22.95
CA PHE A 10 3.70 29.43 24.23
C PHE A 10 4.95 28.72 24.75
N LEU A 11 5.23 28.85 26.04
CA LEU A 11 6.37 28.21 26.71
C LEU A 11 5.93 27.00 27.56
N SER A 12 4.63 26.87 27.81
CA SER A 12 4.06 25.74 28.56
C SER A 12 2.61 25.48 28.16
N ARG A 13 2.14 24.24 28.33
CA ARG A 13 0.72 23.91 28.10
C ARG A 13 -0.23 24.66 29.04
N ALA A 14 0.21 24.98 30.25
CA ALA A 14 -0.60 25.75 31.20
C ALA A 14 -0.98 27.15 30.68
N GLU A 15 -0.18 27.74 29.79
CA GLU A 15 -0.50 29.03 29.16
C GLU A 15 -1.67 28.94 28.18
N LEU A 16 -1.99 27.73 27.69
CA LEU A 16 -3.14 27.52 26.82
C LEU A 16 -4.47 27.84 27.54
N LEU A 17 -4.54 27.64 28.86
CA LEU A 17 -5.71 28.04 29.68
C LEU A 17 -5.96 29.55 29.68
N LYS A 18 -4.97 30.37 29.33
CA LYS A 18 -5.12 31.83 29.21
C LYS A 18 -5.79 32.25 27.90
N VAL A 19 -5.93 31.32 26.95
CA VAL A 19 -6.57 31.59 25.66
C VAL A 19 -8.08 31.76 25.88
N PRO A 20 -8.70 32.85 25.40
CA PRO A 20 -10.14 33.04 25.49
C PRO A 20 -10.91 31.87 24.90
N GLY A 21 -11.86 31.30 25.65
CA GLY A 21 -12.66 30.14 25.24
C GLY A 21 -12.03 28.78 25.56
N MET A 22 -10.80 28.73 26.09
CA MET A 22 -10.21 27.49 26.57
C MET A 22 -10.60 27.21 28.03
N GLY A 23 -11.71 26.49 28.21
CA GLY A 23 -12.13 25.99 29.51
C GLY A 23 -11.34 24.75 29.97
N PRO A 24 -11.47 24.32 31.23
CA PRO A 24 -10.74 23.17 31.78
C PRO A 24 -11.03 21.86 31.02
N LYS A 25 -12.30 21.63 30.63
CA LYS A 25 -12.68 20.45 29.82
C LYS A 25 -12.07 20.50 28.42
N THR A 26 -12.09 21.66 27.78
CA THR A 26 -11.50 21.85 26.45
C THR A 26 -9.99 21.62 26.51
N PHE A 27 -9.34 22.11 27.57
CA PHE A 27 -7.93 21.88 27.82
C PHE A 27 -7.61 20.40 28.01
N GLU A 28 -8.36 19.68 28.84
CA GLU A 28 -8.21 18.23 29.04
C GLU A 28 -8.32 17.44 27.73
N GLN A 29 -9.28 17.78 26.87
CA GLN A 29 -9.44 17.08 25.59
C GLN A 29 -8.34 17.43 24.58
N ALA A 30 -7.80 18.64 24.62
CA ALA A 30 -6.86 19.14 23.62
C ALA A 30 -5.39 18.98 24.02
N ALA A 31 -5.06 19.00 25.32
CA ALA A 31 -3.69 19.15 25.80
C ALA A 31 -2.75 18.03 25.34
N GLY A 32 -3.26 16.80 25.21
CA GLY A 32 -2.46 15.65 24.74
C GLY A 32 -2.03 15.76 23.27
N PHE A 33 -2.79 16.48 22.44
CA PHE A 33 -2.51 16.62 21.00
C PHE A 33 -1.71 17.89 20.67
N LEU A 34 -1.72 18.87 21.56
CA LEU A 34 -1.01 20.13 21.39
C LEU A 34 0.44 20.00 21.84
N ARG A 35 1.37 20.08 20.89
CA ARG A 35 2.81 20.01 21.14
C ARG A 35 3.44 21.39 21.10
N ILE A 36 4.31 21.67 22.07
CA ILE A 36 5.05 22.93 22.18
C ILE A 36 6.53 22.62 22.03
N SER A 37 7.12 23.08 20.93
CA SER A 37 8.56 22.97 20.68
C SER A 37 9.32 23.99 21.54
N GLY A 38 10.35 23.54 22.27
CA GLY A 38 11.15 24.42 23.14
C GLY A 38 10.43 24.87 24.41
N ALA A 39 9.43 24.09 24.87
CA ALA A 39 8.75 24.35 26.12
C ALA A 39 9.70 24.25 27.33
N LYS A 40 9.35 24.92 28.43
CA LYS A 40 10.09 24.82 29.70
C LYS A 40 10.05 23.40 30.27
N ASN A 41 8.94 22.70 30.06
CA ASN A 41 8.80 21.30 30.44
C ASN A 41 9.06 20.41 29.22
N PRO A 42 10.07 19.52 29.24
CA PRO A 42 10.35 18.59 28.15
C PRO A 42 9.14 17.72 27.75
N LEU A 43 8.22 17.44 28.68
CA LEU A 43 7.03 16.62 28.43
C LEU A 43 6.01 17.30 27.51
N ASP A 44 6.00 18.63 27.43
CA ASP A 44 5.06 19.38 26.57
C ASP A 44 5.35 19.18 25.07
N THR A 45 6.53 18.65 24.72
CA THR A 45 6.88 18.24 23.35
C THR A 45 6.36 16.83 23.02
N SER A 46 6.11 15.99 24.02
CA SER A 46 5.59 14.63 23.86
C SER A 46 4.05 14.59 23.79
N ALA A 47 3.45 13.45 23.40
CA ALA A 47 2.00 13.27 23.47
C ALA A 47 1.49 12.91 24.88
N VAL A 48 2.35 12.92 25.91
CA VAL A 48 1.96 12.63 27.30
C VAL A 48 1.00 13.70 27.80
N HIS A 49 -0.16 13.31 28.31
CA HIS A 49 -1.16 14.24 28.84
C HIS A 49 -0.70 14.89 30.18
N PRO A 50 -1.00 16.18 30.46
CA PRO A 50 -0.63 16.84 31.72
C PRO A 50 -1.10 16.14 32.99
N GLU A 51 -2.24 15.44 32.94
CA GLU A 51 -2.73 14.61 34.06
C GLU A 51 -1.74 13.50 34.46
N ARG A 52 -0.86 13.09 33.53
CA ARG A 52 0.12 12.01 33.74
C ARG A 52 1.50 12.51 34.13
N TYR A 53 1.72 13.83 34.22
CA TYR A 53 3.01 14.38 34.64
C TYR A 53 3.44 13.91 36.04
N PRO A 54 2.53 13.84 37.04
CA PRO A 54 2.92 13.36 38.37
C PRO A 54 3.52 11.94 38.34
N VAL A 55 3.01 11.05 37.47
CA VAL A 55 3.52 9.69 37.36
C VAL A 55 4.94 9.66 36.80
N VAL A 56 5.19 10.46 35.75
CA VAL A 56 6.52 10.57 35.14
C VAL A 56 7.52 11.20 36.11
N GLU A 57 7.08 12.17 36.92
CA GLU A 57 7.91 12.74 37.99
C GLU A 57 8.28 11.70 39.06
N VAL A 58 7.35 10.84 39.47
CA VAL A 58 7.65 9.76 40.43
C VAL A 58 8.64 8.76 39.81
N MET A 59 8.44 8.35 38.56
CA MET A 59 9.38 7.48 37.84
C MET A 59 10.79 8.08 37.77
N ALA A 60 10.89 9.39 37.52
CA ALA A 60 12.17 10.09 37.47
C ALA A 60 12.85 10.15 38.85
N ARG A 61 12.09 10.37 39.93
CA ARG A 61 12.59 10.35 41.31
C ARG A 61 13.12 8.98 41.70
N ASP A 62 12.40 7.91 41.37
CA ASP A 62 12.81 6.54 41.71
C ASP A 62 14.13 6.14 41.03
N LEU A 63 14.39 6.69 39.84
CA LEU A 63 15.63 6.48 39.09
C LEU A 63 16.72 7.52 39.39
N ASN A 64 16.46 8.48 40.29
CA ASN A 64 17.31 9.63 40.58
C ASN A 64 17.81 10.36 39.32
N CYS A 65 16.94 10.49 38.31
CA CYS A 65 17.27 11.13 37.04
C CYS A 65 16.37 12.35 36.77
N THR A 66 16.80 13.21 35.86
CA THR A 66 15.95 14.29 35.35
C THR A 66 15.01 13.74 34.27
N ILE A 67 13.89 14.43 34.04
CA ILE A 67 12.93 14.07 32.99
C ILE A 67 13.61 14.10 31.61
N ALA A 68 14.51 15.07 31.38
CA ALA A 68 15.28 15.18 30.14
C ALA A 68 16.18 13.96 29.89
N ASN A 69 16.81 13.43 30.95
CA ASN A 69 17.62 12.21 30.86
C ASN A 69 16.74 11.00 30.56
N LEU A 70 15.54 10.90 31.15
CA LEU A 70 14.61 9.81 30.89
C LEU A 70 14.12 9.76 29.42
N MET A 71 14.03 10.93 28.77
CA MET A 71 13.72 11.04 27.34
C MET A 71 14.91 10.68 26.45
N SER A 72 16.12 11.06 26.86
CA SER A 72 17.34 10.89 26.05
C SER A 72 17.95 9.48 26.18
N GLU A 73 17.89 8.88 27.36
CA GLU A 73 18.60 7.64 27.70
C GLU A 73 17.65 6.43 27.69
N PRO A 74 17.78 5.50 26.71
CA PRO A 74 16.92 4.32 26.64
C PRO A 74 17.16 3.32 27.79
N GLU A 75 18.36 3.32 28.37
CA GLU A 75 18.69 2.43 29.49
C GLU A 75 17.85 2.75 30.73
N MET A 76 17.62 4.03 31.01
CA MET A 76 16.85 4.46 32.17
C MET A 76 15.40 4.00 32.08
N ARG A 77 14.79 4.10 30.89
CA ARG A 77 13.44 3.59 30.63
C ARG A 77 13.32 2.07 30.81
N SER A 78 14.35 1.34 30.39
CA SER A 78 14.38 -0.13 30.49
C SER A 78 14.47 -0.63 31.94
N ARG A 79 14.98 0.21 32.86
CA ARG A 79 15.06 -0.09 34.30
C ARG A 79 13.73 0.13 35.04
N ILE A 80 12.75 0.81 34.42
CA ILE A 80 11.45 1.10 35.04
C ILE A 80 10.61 -0.16 35.11
N LYS A 81 10.24 -0.54 36.34
CA LYS A 81 9.24 -1.60 36.58
C LYS A 81 7.85 -0.99 36.55
N LEU A 82 7.20 -1.07 35.39
CA LEU A 82 5.86 -0.55 35.13
C LEU A 82 4.79 -0.99 36.15
N GLY A 83 4.91 -2.20 36.71
CA GLY A 83 3.95 -2.73 37.68
C GLY A 83 3.81 -1.91 38.97
N ASN A 84 4.83 -1.14 39.35
CA ASN A 84 4.81 -0.36 40.58
C ASN A 84 3.99 0.94 40.48
N TYR A 85 3.63 1.35 39.26
CA TYR A 85 2.95 2.62 38.98
C TYR A 85 1.49 2.44 38.55
N ILE A 86 0.96 1.22 38.67
CA ILE A 86 -0.42 0.91 38.36
C ILE A 86 -1.30 1.49 39.47
N THR A 87 -2.33 2.23 39.08
CA THR A 87 -3.35 2.77 39.99
C THR A 87 -4.73 2.50 39.41
N ASP A 88 -5.80 2.68 40.18
CA ASP A 88 -7.18 2.46 39.71
C ASP A 88 -7.54 3.33 38.49
N ALA A 89 -6.88 4.48 38.33
CA ALA A 89 -7.04 5.38 37.19
C ALA A 89 -6.07 5.11 36.02
N ILE A 90 -4.99 4.35 36.25
CA ILE A 90 -3.89 4.18 35.29
C ILE A 90 -3.57 2.71 35.12
N GLY A 91 -3.99 2.17 33.97
CA GLY A 91 -3.69 0.80 33.58
C GLY A 91 -2.30 0.62 32.97
N MET A 92 -1.90 -0.64 32.84
CA MET A 92 -0.69 -1.05 32.13
C MET A 92 -0.57 -0.51 30.68
N PRO A 93 -1.63 -0.47 29.84
CA PRO A 93 -1.49 0.09 28.48
C PRO A 93 -1.08 1.55 28.50
N THR A 94 -1.69 2.37 29.36
CA THR A 94 -1.35 3.79 29.48
C THR A 94 0.11 4.01 29.90
N LEU A 95 0.64 3.18 30.80
CA LEU A 95 2.04 3.30 31.21
C LEU A 95 3.01 2.88 30.10
N LYS A 96 2.66 1.87 29.29
CA LYS A 96 3.44 1.49 28.12
C LYS A 96 3.46 2.62 27.09
N ASP A 97 2.30 3.21 26.81
CA ASP A 97 2.18 4.34 25.89
C ASP A 97 3.03 5.53 26.37
N ILE A 98 3.03 5.82 27.67
CA ILE A 98 3.89 6.87 28.26
C ILE A 98 5.37 6.57 28.02
N ILE A 99 5.84 5.34 28.24
CA ILE A 99 7.25 4.97 28.00
C ILE A 99 7.60 5.09 26.51
N ASP A 100 6.71 4.63 25.63
CA ASP A 100 6.92 4.70 24.18
C ASP A 100 6.96 6.15 23.68
N GLU A 101 6.12 7.03 24.23
CA GLU A 101 6.12 8.47 23.95
C GLU A 101 7.37 9.17 24.49
N LEU A 102 7.86 8.78 25.68
CA LEU A 102 9.14 9.25 26.20
C LEU A 102 10.31 8.79 25.32
N ALA A 103 10.19 7.64 24.65
CA ALA A 103 11.21 7.12 23.75
C ALA A 103 11.30 7.88 22.42
N LYS A 104 10.18 8.38 21.91
CA LYS A 104 10.11 9.13 20.66
C LYS A 104 9.10 10.27 20.81
N PRO A 105 9.50 11.42 21.39
CA PRO A 105 8.59 12.52 21.61
C PRO A 105 8.03 13.01 20.27
N GLY A 106 6.71 12.89 20.11
CA GLY A 106 6.03 13.37 18.92
C GLY A 106 6.16 12.46 17.70
N ARG A 107 6.24 11.14 17.92
CA ARG A 107 6.09 10.11 16.88
C ARG A 107 5.06 10.56 15.84
N ASP A 108 5.49 10.75 14.60
CA ASP A 108 4.55 10.86 13.51
C ASP A 108 4.06 9.44 13.20
N PRO A 109 2.76 9.14 13.37
CA PRO A 109 2.21 7.82 13.04
C PRO A 109 2.15 7.57 11.53
N ARG A 110 2.43 8.58 10.70
CA ARG A 110 2.48 8.42 9.26
C ARG A 110 3.64 7.51 8.89
N GLU A 111 3.38 6.59 7.97
CA GLU A 111 4.44 5.83 7.32
C GLU A 111 5.46 6.81 6.76
N GLN A 112 6.74 6.56 7.03
CA GLN A 112 7.82 7.39 6.51
C GLN A 112 7.70 7.37 4.99
N PHE A 113 7.54 8.56 4.39
CA PHE A 113 7.48 8.71 2.95
C PHE A 113 8.85 8.33 2.37
N GLU A 114 8.99 7.08 1.93
CA GLU A 114 10.17 6.65 1.18
C GLU A 114 10.17 7.37 -0.18
N LEU A 115 10.98 8.42 -0.27
CA LEU A 115 11.30 9.08 -1.53
C LEU A 115 11.86 8.03 -2.48
N PHE A 116 11.05 7.68 -3.47
CA PHE A 116 11.43 6.73 -4.50
C PHE A 116 12.50 7.36 -5.39
N THR A 117 13.72 6.85 -5.29
CA THR A 117 14.81 7.24 -6.19
C THR A 117 14.78 6.32 -7.40
N PHE A 118 14.34 6.84 -8.55
CA PHE A 118 14.60 6.19 -9.84
C PHE A 118 16.12 6.05 -10.00
N THR A 119 16.59 4.98 -10.63
CA THR A 119 18.02 4.80 -10.90
C THR A 119 18.58 6.05 -11.58
N GLU A 120 19.56 6.70 -10.94
CA GLU A 120 20.14 7.96 -11.43
C GLU A 120 20.71 7.76 -12.84
N GLY A 121 20.21 8.54 -13.81
CA GLY A 121 20.75 8.59 -15.18
C GLY A 121 19.82 8.08 -16.28
N ILE A 122 18.74 7.35 -15.97
CA ILE A 122 17.80 6.83 -16.97
C ILE A 122 16.57 7.74 -17.04
N ASN A 123 16.61 8.75 -17.91
CA ASN A 123 15.49 9.67 -18.11
C ASN A 123 14.85 9.54 -19.49
N LYS A 124 15.53 8.89 -20.43
CA LYS A 124 15.07 8.74 -21.82
C LYS A 124 15.01 7.28 -22.22
N ILE A 125 14.13 6.98 -23.17
CA ILE A 125 14.00 5.64 -23.75
C ILE A 125 15.30 5.14 -24.41
N PHE A 126 16.19 6.05 -24.82
CA PHE A 126 17.49 5.72 -25.42
C PHE A 126 18.49 5.14 -24.42
N ASP A 127 18.30 5.40 -23.13
CA ASP A 127 19.20 4.95 -22.07
C ASP A 127 18.82 3.55 -21.56
N LEU A 128 17.74 2.96 -22.10
CA LEU A 128 17.25 1.64 -21.71
C LEU A 128 17.92 0.55 -22.55
N GLU A 129 18.58 -0.37 -21.87
CA GLU A 129 19.10 -1.60 -22.49
C GLU A 129 18.22 -2.81 -22.12
N VAL A 130 18.11 -3.74 -23.05
CA VAL A 130 17.41 -5.01 -22.81
C VAL A 130 18.16 -5.80 -21.72
N GLY A 131 17.41 -6.28 -20.73
CA GLY A 131 17.94 -7.01 -19.57
C GLY A 131 18.12 -6.16 -18.31
N MET A 132 17.98 -4.84 -18.38
CA MET A 132 18.07 -3.97 -17.20
C MET A 132 16.92 -4.21 -16.23
N LYS A 133 17.24 -4.32 -14.93
CA LYS A 133 16.27 -4.38 -13.84
C LYS A 133 16.12 -3.01 -13.22
N LEU A 134 14.92 -2.45 -13.31
CA LEU A 134 14.62 -1.10 -12.87
C LEU A 134 13.42 -1.09 -11.92
N PRO A 135 13.45 -0.26 -10.88
CA PRO A 135 12.27 -0.03 -10.07
C PRO A 135 11.28 0.83 -10.87
N GLY A 136 9.99 0.51 -10.79
CA GLY A 136 8.93 1.27 -11.43
C GLY A 136 7.64 1.29 -10.60
N VAL A 137 6.70 2.13 -11.00
CA VAL A 137 5.40 2.29 -10.34
C VAL A 137 4.28 1.92 -11.31
N VAL A 138 3.34 1.09 -10.85
CA VAL A 138 2.19 0.68 -11.67
C VAL A 138 1.25 1.87 -11.86
N THR A 139 1.09 2.36 -13.09
CA THR A 139 0.20 3.48 -13.42
C THR A 139 -1.23 3.01 -13.66
N ASN A 140 -1.39 1.86 -14.33
CA ASN A 140 -2.70 1.33 -14.68
C ASN A 140 -2.66 -0.20 -14.82
N VAL A 141 -3.77 -0.86 -14.50
CA VAL A 141 -3.94 -2.31 -14.62
C VAL A 141 -5.11 -2.58 -15.57
N THR A 142 -4.87 -3.41 -16.59
CA THR A 142 -5.87 -3.80 -17.59
C THR A 142 -6.04 -5.32 -17.60
N ALA A 143 -7.04 -5.83 -18.33
CA ALA A 143 -7.29 -7.27 -18.42
C ALA A 143 -6.15 -8.05 -19.11
N PHE A 144 -5.33 -7.39 -19.93
CA PHE A 144 -4.23 -8.03 -20.68
C PHE A 144 -2.86 -7.82 -20.03
N GLY A 145 -2.76 -7.00 -18.98
CA GLY A 145 -1.47 -6.65 -18.40
C GLY A 145 -1.50 -5.47 -17.42
N ALA A 146 -0.32 -4.94 -17.13
CA ALA A 146 -0.13 -3.76 -16.29
C ALA A 146 0.83 -2.77 -16.96
N PHE A 147 0.52 -1.48 -16.83
CA PHE A 147 1.38 -0.40 -17.25
C PHE A 147 2.23 0.05 -16.07
N VAL A 148 3.54 0.15 -16.30
CA VAL A 148 4.53 0.51 -15.28
C VAL A 148 5.34 1.69 -15.79
N ASP A 149 5.37 2.77 -15.02
CA ASP A 149 6.27 3.90 -15.23
C ASP A 149 7.62 3.62 -14.57
N ILE A 150 8.67 3.73 -15.37
CA ILE A 150 10.08 3.50 -15.00
C ILE A 150 10.87 4.82 -14.96
N GLY A 151 10.21 5.97 -15.14
CA GLY A 151 10.83 7.29 -15.10
C GLY A 151 11.33 7.80 -16.45
N VAL A 152 10.99 7.14 -17.55
CA VAL A 152 11.41 7.53 -18.92
C VAL A 152 10.33 8.30 -19.70
N HIS A 153 9.35 8.88 -18.99
CA HIS A 153 8.18 9.58 -19.54
C HIS A 153 7.27 8.74 -20.45
N GLN A 154 7.51 7.42 -20.50
CA GLN A 154 6.78 6.49 -21.34
C GLN A 154 6.53 5.21 -20.54
N ASP A 155 5.26 4.85 -20.41
CA ASP A 155 4.86 3.65 -19.69
C ASP A 155 5.29 2.39 -20.47
N GLY A 156 5.88 1.43 -19.75
CA GLY A 156 6.13 0.10 -20.25
C GLY A 156 4.96 -0.83 -19.97
N LEU A 157 4.71 -1.77 -20.88
CA LEU A 157 3.64 -2.75 -20.76
C LEU A 157 4.21 -4.07 -20.25
N VAL A 158 3.66 -4.57 -19.15
CA VAL A 158 3.86 -5.93 -18.66
C VAL A 158 2.67 -6.78 -19.09
N HIS A 159 2.90 -7.80 -19.91
CA HIS A 159 1.82 -8.70 -20.33
C HIS A 159 1.35 -9.59 -19.16
N ILE A 160 0.11 -10.09 -19.20
CA ILE A 160 -0.43 -10.98 -18.15
C ILE A 160 0.46 -12.20 -17.88
N SER A 161 1.09 -12.73 -18.92
CA SER A 161 2.03 -13.85 -18.80
C SER A 161 3.35 -13.49 -18.16
N GLU A 162 3.71 -12.20 -18.10
CA GLU A 162 4.98 -11.67 -17.59
C GLU A 162 4.82 -10.99 -16.21
N LEU A 163 3.61 -11.00 -15.65
CA LEU A 163 3.29 -10.43 -14.33
C LEU A 163 3.76 -11.29 -13.16
N ALA A 164 3.78 -12.61 -13.32
CA ALA A 164 4.22 -13.56 -12.30
C ALA A 164 4.69 -14.88 -12.93
N ASP A 165 5.43 -15.69 -12.16
CA ASP A 165 5.86 -17.04 -12.57
C ASP A 165 4.71 -18.06 -12.59
N LYS A 166 3.52 -17.68 -12.11
CA LYS A 166 2.32 -18.51 -12.05
C LYS A 166 1.28 -18.02 -13.07
N PHE A 167 0.37 -18.89 -13.49
CA PHE A 167 -0.74 -18.50 -14.35
C PHE A 167 -1.70 -17.54 -13.63
N VAL A 168 -1.77 -16.30 -14.10
CA VAL A 168 -2.64 -15.25 -13.57
C VAL A 168 -3.90 -15.17 -14.41
N ARG A 169 -5.08 -15.29 -13.79
CA ARG A 169 -6.38 -15.08 -14.46
C ARG A 169 -6.77 -13.60 -14.48
N ASN A 170 -6.59 -12.93 -13.35
CA ASN A 170 -6.92 -11.51 -13.18
C ASN A 170 -5.66 -10.75 -12.72
N PRO A 171 -5.17 -9.76 -13.50
CA PRO A 171 -3.99 -8.97 -13.13
C PRO A 171 -4.15 -8.19 -11.81
N HIS A 172 -5.38 -7.80 -11.45
CA HIS A 172 -5.69 -7.09 -10.20
C HIS A 172 -5.37 -7.89 -8.93
N ASP A 173 -5.32 -9.23 -8.99
CA ASP A 173 -4.98 -10.05 -7.83
C ASP A 173 -3.48 -10.01 -7.51
N VAL A 174 -2.65 -9.59 -8.48
CA VAL A 174 -1.18 -9.61 -8.40
C VAL A 174 -0.62 -8.20 -8.22
N VAL A 175 -1.18 -7.22 -8.91
CA VAL A 175 -0.71 -5.83 -8.90
C VAL A 175 -1.84 -4.85 -8.61
N GLU A 176 -1.46 -3.80 -7.88
CA GLU A 176 -2.34 -2.68 -7.55
C GLU A 176 -1.78 -1.41 -8.18
N VAL A 177 -2.67 -0.47 -8.50
CA VAL A 177 -2.28 0.85 -9.01
C VAL A 177 -1.48 1.60 -7.94
N ASN A 178 -0.46 2.35 -8.35
CA ASN A 178 0.53 3.04 -7.50
C ASN A 178 1.42 2.12 -6.66
N ARG A 179 1.45 0.81 -6.95
CA ARG A 179 2.38 -0.11 -6.29
C ARG A 179 3.77 -0.02 -6.90
N LYS A 180 4.79 -0.02 -6.04
CA LYS A 180 6.21 -0.13 -6.43
C LYS A 180 6.51 -1.58 -6.85
N VAL A 181 7.10 -1.76 -8.02
CA VAL A 181 7.45 -3.07 -8.58
C VAL A 181 8.85 -3.03 -9.19
N MET A 182 9.53 -4.18 -9.18
CA MET A 182 10.78 -4.36 -9.90
C MET A 182 10.47 -4.99 -11.25
N VAL A 183 10.91 -4.35 -12.34
CA VAL A 183 10.66 -4.79 -13.71
C VAL A 183 11.97 -4.98 -14.46
N THR A 184 11.98 -5.93 -15.38
CA THR A 184 13.09 -6.19 -16.30
C THR A 184 12.69 -5.77 -17.71
N VAL A 185 13.54 -5.04 -18.41
CA VAL A 185 13.33 -4.62 -19.80
C VAL A 185 13.52 -5.81 -20.74
N MET A 186 12.47 -6.22 -21.46
CA MET A 186 12.55 -7.32 -22.45
C MET A 186 12.84 -6.80 -23.86
N SER A 187 12.20 -5.72 -24.26
CA SER A 187 12.40 -5.11 -25.58
C SER A 187 12.07 -3.63 -25.55
N VAL A 188 12.83 -2.86 -26.31
CA VAL A 188 12.65 -1.41 -26.47
C VAL A 188 12.52 -1.11 -27.95
N ASP A 189 11.39 -0.54 -28.33
CA ASP A 189 11.13 -0.01 -29.67
C ASP A 189 11.13 1.51 -29.58
N VAL A 190 12.26 2.10 -30.01
CA VAL A 190 12.49 3.55 -29.96
C VAL A 190 11.63 4.29 -31.01
N GLU A 191 11.39 3.68 -32.17
CA GLU A 191 10.59 4.30 -33.24
C GLU A 191 9.13 4.46 -32.82
N ARG A 192 8.58 3.44 -32.18
CA ARG A 192 7.17 3.42 -31.72
C ARG A 192 7.01 3.87 -30.27
N LYS A 193 8.10 4.16 -29.57
CA LYS A 193 8.15 4.49 -28.13
C LYS A 193 7.44 3.43 -27.27
N ARG A 194 7.69 2.15 -27.55
CA ARG A 194 7.08 1.02 -26.82
C ARG A 194 8.16 0.28 -26.04
N ILE A 195 7.88 0.01 -24.77
CA ILE A 195 8.77 -0.74 -23.88
C ILE A 195 7.99 -1.96 -23.39
N SER A 196 8.53 -3.16 -23.62
CA SER A 196 7.98 -4.39 -23.07
C SER A 196 8.75 -4.74 -21.80
N LEU A 197 8.01 -4.93 -20.72
CA LEU A 197 8.55 -5.19 -19.39
C LEU A 197 8.10 -6.56 -18.88
N SER A 198 8.90 -7.15 -18.01
CA SER A 198 8.55 -8.36 -17.27
C SER A 198 8.79 -8.20 -15.78
N MET A 199 7.88 -8.71 -14.97
CA MET A 199 8.01 -8.81 -13.52
C MET A 199 8.49 -10.20 -13.07
N LYS A 200 8.77 -11.12 -14.00
CA LYS A 200 9.35 -12.42 -13.69
C LYS A 200 10.78 -12.29 -13.17
N LYS A 201 11.19 -13.28 -12.37
CA LYS A 201 12.56 -13.32 -11.83
C LYS A 201 13.61 -13.60 -12.92
N ASP A 202 13.26 -14.45 -13.89
CA ASP A 202 14.14 -14.92 -14.97
C ASP A 202 13.42 -14.90 -16.34
N PRO A 203 13.46 -13.77 -17.09
CA PRO A 203 12.75 -13.63 -18.37
C PRO A 203 13.48 -14.23 -19.59
N LEU A 204 14.68 -14.81 -19.42
CA LEU A 204 15.55 -15.27 -20.52
C LEU A 204 15.60 -16.79 -20.72
N GLU A 205 14.94 -17.57 -19.85
CA GLU A 205 14.79 -19.02 -20.05
C GLU A 205 13.50 -19.28 -20.87
N PRO A 206 13.57 -19.98 -22.01
CA PRO A 206 12.36 -20.45 -22.69
C PRO A 206 11.60 -21.40 -21.77
N CYS A 207 10.32 -21.13 -21.53
CA CYS A 207 9.44 -22.09 -20.90
C CYS A 207 9.28 -23.30 -21.85
N GLU A 208 9.98 -24.40 -21.57
CA GLU A 208 9.73 -25.70 -22.23
C GLU A 208 8.33 -26.20 -21.85
N GLN A 209 7.33 -25.80 -22.61
CA GLN A 209 6.02 -26.46 -22.63
C GLN A 209 5.64 -26.81 -24.07
N GLN A 210 6.18 -27.97 -24.47
CA GLN A 210 5.59 -29.00 -25.32
C GLN A 210 4.52 -28.53 -26.33
N SER A 211 4.98 -28.34 -27.57
CA SER A 211 4.14 -28.45 -28.76
C SER A 211 3.87 -29.93 -29.05
N GLU A 212 2.85 -30.52 -28.44
CA GLU A 212 2.29 -31.78 -28.94
C GLU A 212 1.47 -31.53 -30.20
N LYS A 213 2.15 -31.69 -31.34
CA LYS A 213 1.57 -31.95 -32.65
C LYS A 213 0.61 -33.15 -32.56
N THR A 214 -0.69 -32.94 -32.82
CA THR A 214 -1.55 -34.05 -33.24
C THR A 214 -1.45 -34.17 -34.77
N GLU A 215 -0.36 -34.76 -35.25
CA GLU A 215 -0.25 -35.24 -36.63
C GLU A 215 -0.75 -36.70 -36.74
N LYS A 216 -1.54 -36.90 -37.79
CA LYS A 216 -2.20 -38.13 -38.22
C LYS A 216 -1.21 -39.29 -38.39
N VAL A 217 -1.55 -40.47 -37.85
CA VAL A 217 -0.95 -41.75 -38.26
C VAL A 217 -2.03 -42.68 -38.80
N LYS A 218 -1.88 -43.07 -40.07
CA LYS A 218 -2.61 -44.16 -40.76
C LYS A 218 -2.02 -45.52 -40.39
N LYS A 219 -2.88 -46.56 -40.30
CA LYS A 219 -2.76 -47.94 -40.88
C LYS A 219 -3.86 -48.88 -40.31
N PRO A 220 -4.14 -50.10 -40.85
CA PRO A 220 -4.83 -50.38 -42.10
C PRO A 220 -6.02 -51.40 -42.00
N ASN A 221 -6.91 -51.32 -42.99
CA ASN A 221 -7.80 -52.32 -43.64
C ASN A 221 -8.42 -53.53 -42.88
N GLY A 222 -9.76 -53.70 -42.99
CA GLY A 222 -10.41 -55.00 -42.78
C GLY A 222 -11.94 -55.07 -42.65
N LYS A 223 -12.65 -55.11 -43.80
CA LYS A 223 -14.02 -55.64 -44.08
C LYS A 223 -15.29 -54.87 -43.64
N ARG A 224 -16.15 -54.70 -44.66
CA ARG A 224 -17.55 -54.21 -44.67
C ARG A 224 -18.53 -55.37 -44.40
N PRO A 225 -19.77 -55.10 -43.95
CA PRO A 225 -20.87 -54.91 -44.91
C PRO A 225 -21.87 -53.78 -44.59
N LYS A 226 -22.59 -53.33 -45.64
CA LYS A 226 -23.74 -52.39 -45.70
C LYS A 226 -25.05 -53.09 -45.27
N PRO A 227 -26.18 -52.43 -44.87
CA PRO A 227 -27.02 -51.49 -45.68
C PRO A 227 -27.68 -50.35 -44.83
N LYS A 228 -28.54 -49.41 -45.25
CA LYS A 228 -29.41 -49.10 -46.42
C LYS A 228 -29.80 -47.59 -46.34
N LYS A 229 -30.22 -46.98 -47.44
CA LYS A 229 -30.78 -45.61 -47.54
C LYS A 229 -32.29 -45.61 -47.19
N ASP A 230 -32.84 -44.48 -46.73
CA ASP A 230 -33.76 -43.59 -47.48
C ASP A 230 -34.59 -42.63 -46.58
N GLU A 231 -34.60 -41.36 -47.00
CA GLU A 231 -35.71 -40.35 -47.03
C GLU A 231 -36.51 -39.83 -45.80
N LYS A 232 -36.65 -38.48 -45.81
CA LYS A 232 -37.87 -37.62 -45.63
C LYS A 232 -38.01 -36.67 -44.42
N GLN A 233 -38.09 -35.38 -44.80
CA GLN A 233 -39.10 -34.34 -44.49
C GLN A 233 -39.26 -33.68 -43.10
N ALA A 234 -39.10 -32.35 -43.15
CA ALA A 234 -39.96 -31.26 -42.64
C ALA A 234 -40.20 -31.04 -41.12
N SER A 235 -40.03 -29.76 -40.76
CA SER A 235 -40.26 -28.97 -39.51
C SER A 235 -41.66 -29.11 -38.84
N PRO A 236 -42.02 -28.49 -37.68
CA PRO A 236 -41.41 -27.31 -37.01
C PRO A 236 -41.45 -27.24 -35.45
N GLY A 237 -40.88 -26.17 -34.89
CA GLY A 237 -41.46 -25.51 -33.70
C GLY A 237 -40.59 -25.44 -32.44
N SER A 238 -39.68 -24.47 -32.38
CA SER A 238 -39.03 -24.05 -31.12
C SER A 238 -39.80 -22.89 -30.48
N PRO A 239 -40.19 -22.94 -29.18
CA PRO A 239 -41.22 -22.08 -28.56
C PRO A 239 -40.82 -20.61 -28.31
N PHE A 240 -39.62 -20.20 -28.74
CA PHE A 240 -39.04 -18.92 -28.36
C PHE A 240 -39.22 -17.82 -29.43
N ALA A 241 -39.65 -18.18 -30.65
CA ALA A 241 -39.82 -17.25 -31.75
C ALA A 241 -41.16 -16.47 -31.69
N ASP A 242 -42.19 -17.01 -31.05
CA ASP A 242 -43.52 -16.39 -31.00
C ASP A 242 -43.66 -15.29 -29.93
N ALA A 243 -42.74 -15.21 -28.95
CA ALA A 243 -42.81 -14.21 -27.88
C ALA A 243 -42.33 -12.81 -28.31
N LEU A 244 -41.53 -12.69 -29.37
CA LEU A 244 -40.97 -11.40 -29.82
C LEU A 244 -41.81 -10.70 -30.90
N LYS A 245 -42.77 -11.40 -31.52
CA LYS A 245 -43.71 -10.82 -32.49
C LYS A 245 -44.91 -10.12 -31.84
N ASN A 246 -45.37 -10.59 -30.67
CA ASN A 246 -46.55 -10.01 -30.01
C ASN A 246 -46.27 -8.72 -29.20
N TRP A 247 -45.02 -8.29 -29.02
CA TRP A 247 -44.72 -7.03 -28.33
C TRP A 247 -44.82 -5.79 -29.23
N LYS A 248 -44.60 -5.93 -30.56
CA LYS A 248 -44.60 -4.78 -31.49
C LYS A 248 -45.97 -4.39 -32.07
N SER A 249 -47.05 -5.12 -31.75
CA SER A 249 -48.40 -4.88 -32.30
C SER A 249 -49.39 -4.19 -31.33
N SER A 250 -48.97 -3.82 -30.11
CA SER A 250 -49.88 -3.31 -29.05
C SER A 250 -49.67 -1.84 -28.68
N ARG A 251 -49.04 -1.03 -29.54
CA ARG A 251 -49.04 0.43 -29.43
C ARG A 251 -49.21 1.07 -30.80
N SER A 252 -50.45 1.09 -31.29
CA SER A 252 -51.00 2.06 -32.23
C SER A 252 -52.50 2.11 -31.99
#